data_AF-A0A7J3BP34-F1
#
_entry.id   AF-A0A7J3BP34-F1
#
_cell.length_a   1.000
_cell.length_b   1.000
_cell.length_c   1.000
_cell.angle_alpha   90.00
_cell.angle_beta   90.00
_cell.angle_gamma   90.00
#
_symmetry.space_group_name_H-M   'P 1'
#
loop_
_entity.id
_entity.type
_entity.pdbx_description
1 polymer ?
#
loop_
_entity_poly.entity_id
_entity_poly.type
_entity_poly.pdbx_seq_one_letter_code
_entity_poly.pdbx_strand_id
1 'polypeptide(L)'
;MKIADLRQGSYNGSVEGEIVELEEAKEIQTKFGKTLTVANGILKDDSGEIKLALWNEHAKSFSQGDHVRITNGWVSEFKGELKLSPGKNGTIEKI
;
A
#
# COMPACT_ATOMS: atom_id res chain seq x y z
N MET A 1 4.90 -12.62 5.62
CA MET A 1 6.23 -12.03 5.32
C MET A 1 6.33 -10.75 6.12
N LYS A 2 7.53 -10.42 6.61
CA LYS A 2 7.77 -9.21 7.41
C LYS A 2 8.12 -8.02 6.52
N ILE A 3 7.80 -6.81 6.98
CA ILE A 3 8.10 -5.57 6.26
C ILE A 3 9.60 -5.39 6.04
N ALA A 4 10.43 -5.73 7.03
CA ALA A 4 11.89 -5.61 6.94
C ALA A 4 12.53 -6.44 5.82
N ASP A 5 11.84 -7.50 5.36
CA ASP A 5 12.34 -8.39 4.30
C ASP A 5 11.90 -7.97 2.89
N LEU A 6 11.10 -6.91 2.77
CA LEU A 6 10.53 -6.46 1.50
C LEU A 6 11.61 -5.85 0.59
N ARG A 7 11.68 -6.37 -0.65
CA ARG A 7 12.60 -5.89 -1.68
C ARG A 7 11.85 -5.32 -2.87
N GLN A 8 12.43 -4.28 -3.48
CA GLN A 8 11.93 -3.66 -4.70
C GLN A 8 11.82 -4.70 -5.84
N GLY A 9 10.79 -4.56 -6.67
CA GLY A 9 10.64 -5.36 -7.91
C GLY A 9 10.26 -6.82 -7.67
N SER A 10 9.91 -7.19 -6.44
CA SER A 10 9.44 -8.54 -6.09
C SER A 10 7.96 -8.51 -5.72
N TYR A 11 7.23 -9.55 -6.12
CA TYR A 11 5.93 -9.85 -5.54
C TYR A 11 6.18 -10.49 -4.19
N ASN A 12 5.93 -9.74 -3.14
CA ASN A 12 6.12 -10.20 -1.78
C ASN A 12 4.81 -10.86 -1.35
N GLY A 13 4.87 -12.15 -0.97
CA GLY A 13 3.72 -13.04 -0.76
C GLY A 13 2.55 -12.41 -0.01
N SER A 14 2.47 -12.57 1.31
CA SER A 14 1.50 -11.84 2.14
C SER A 14 2.23 -11.03 3.22
N VAL A 15 1.80 -9.79 3.43
CA VAL A 15 2.30 -8.88 4.47
C VAL A 15 1.13 -8.48 5.33
N GLU A 16 1.32 -8.48 6.65
CA GLU A 16 0.31 -8.09 7.62
C GLU A 16 0.85 -6.95 8.47
N GLY A 17 -0.01 -5.99 8.79
CA GLY A 17 0.37 -4.85 9.61
C GLY A 17 -0.80 -3.93 9.91
N GLU A 18 -0.52 -2.94 10.75
CA GLU A 18 -1.44 -1.87 11.10
C GLU A 18 -1.17 -0.63 10.23
N ILE A 19 -2.23 0.00 9.73
CA ILE A 19 -2.15 1.30 9.08
C ILE A 19 -2.00 2.37 10.16
N VAL A 20 -0.77 2.76 10.47
CA VAL A 20 -0.49 3.75 11.53
C VAL A 20 -0.71 5.20 11.07
N GLU A 21 -0.70 5.43 9.76
CA GLU A 21 -1.00 6.72 9.15
C GLU A 21 -1.70 6.49 7.80
N LEU A 22 -2.73 7.29 7.50
CA LEU A 22 -3.38 7.30 6.18
C LEU A 22 -3.79 8.73 5.83
N GLU A 23 -3.20 9.27 4.77
CA GLU A 23 -3.58 10.55 4.19
C GLU A 23 -4.95 10.47 3.50
N GLU A 24 -5.60 11.63 3.38
CA GLU A 24 -6.79 11.75 2.54
C GLU A 24 -6.52 11.33 1.10
N ALA A 25 -7.53 10.69 0.52
CA ALA A 25 -7.48 10.20 -0.85
C ALA A 25 -7.37 11.38 -1.84
N LYS A 26 -6.29 11.39 -2.62
CA LYS A 26 -5.97 12.42 -3.63
C LYS A 26 -6.34 11.92 -5.02
N GLU A 27 -6.92 12.78 -5.84
CA GLU A 27 -7.14 12.48 -7.26
C GLU A 27 -5.90 12.82 -8.09
N ILE A 28 -5.51 11.89 -8.95
CA ILE A 28 -4.42 12.07 -9.91
C ILE A 28 -4.95 11.86 -11.33
N GLN A 29 -4.65 12.79 -12.21
CA GLN A 29 -4.87 12.61 -13.64
C GLN A 29 -3.69 11.88 -14.26
N THR A 30 -3.96 10.72 -14.85
CA THR A 30 -2.97 9.99 -15.63
C THR A 30 -2.74 10.65 -16.99
N LYS A 31 -1.57 10.40 -17.58
CA LYS A 31 -1.20 10.87 -18.93
C LYS A 31 -2.17 10.46 -20.05
N PHE A 32 -3.05 9.49 -19.79
CA PHE A 32 -4.07 9.01 -20.72
C PHE A 32 -5.47 9.56 -20.42
N GLY A 33 -5.59 10.59 -19.58
CA GLY A 33 -6.86 11.25 -19.25
C GLY A 33 -7.75 10.50 -18.26
N LYS A 34 -7.28 9.38 -17.68
CA LYS A 34 -8.01 8.71 -16.59
C LYS A 34 -7.69 9.37 -15.26
N THR A 35 -8.72 9.70 -14.49
CA THR A 35 -8.59 10.07 -13.08
C THR A 35 -8.47 8.80 -12.25
N LEU A 36 -7.43 8.71 -11.42
CA LEU A 36 -7.25 7.67 -10.42
C LEU A 36 -7.25 8.32 -9.05
N THR A 37 -7.71 7.61 -8.03
CA THR A 37 -7.60 8.07 -6.64
C THR A 37 -6.46 7.31 -5.95
N VAL A 38 -5.66 8.01 -5.16
CA VAL A 38 -4.59 7.40 -4.36
C VAL A 38 -4.61 7.96 -2.94
N ALA A 39 -4.59 7.07 -1.94
CA ALA A 39 -4.31 7.43 -0.55
C ALA A 39 -2.94 6.87 -0.17
N ASN A 40 -2.05 7.73 0.32
CA ASN A 40 -0.76 7.30 0.85
C ASN A 40 -0.89 7.10 2.35
N GLY A 41 -0.20 6.11 2.89
CA GLY A 41 -0.15 5.87 4.32
C GLY A 41 1.14 5.19 4.73
N ILE A 42 1.17 4.73 5.98
CA ILE A 42 2.26 3.96 6.55
C ILE A 42 1.66 2.67 7.11
N LEU A 43 2.18 1.54 6.66
CA LEU A 43 1.90 0.22 7.21
C LEU A 43 3.04 -0.15 8.15
N LYS A 44 2.69 -0.60 9.35
CA LYS A 44 3.65 -1.01 10.38
C LYS A 44 3.42 -2.44 10.81
N ASP A 45 4.50 -3.19 10.98
CA ASP A 45 4.51 -4.47 11.67
C ASP A 45 5.57 -4.45 12.79
N ASP A 46 5.80 -5.60 13.41
CA ASP A 46 6.81 -5.79 14.44
C ASP A 46 8.26 -5.69 13.93
N SER A 47 8.48 -5.74 12.62
CA SER A 47 9.80 -5.67 11.99
C SER A 47 10.16 -4.27 11.49
N GLY A 48 9.17 -3.43 11.18
CA GLY A 48 9.41 -2.07 10.70
C GLY A 48 8.17 -1.41 10.10
N GLU A 49 8.42 -0.37 9.31
CA GLU A 49 7.41 0.47 8.69
C GLU A 49 7.70 0.62 7.19
N ILE A 50 6.64 0.64 6.37
CA ILE A 50 6.73 0.88 4.92
C ILE A 50 5.61 1.80 4.46
N LYS A 51 5.90 2.63 3.46
CA LYS A 51 4.86 3.44 2.82
C LYS A 51 3.85 2.54 2.11
N LEU A 52 2.58 2.81 2.34
CA LEU A 52 1.45 2.16 1.71
C LEU A 52 0.84 3.09 0.66
N ALA A 53 0.54 2.56 -0.51
CA ALA A 53 -0.21 3.27 -1.55
C ALA A 53 -1.48 2.49 -1.90
N LEU A 54 -2.62 3.03 -1.50
CA LEU A 54 -3.94 2.49 -1.79
C LEU A 54 -4.53 3.21 -3.00
N TRP A 55 -5.07 2.43 -3.93
CA TRP A 55 -5.55 2.92 -5.22
C TRP A 55 -7.05 2.72 -5.37
N ASN A 56 -7.71 3.68 -6.02
CA ASN A 56 -9.13 3.67 -6.38
C ASN A 56 -10.02 3.36 -5.16
N GLU A 57 -10.83 2.30 -5.24
CA GLU A 57 -11.74 1.89 -4.17
C GLU A 57 -10.99 1.62 -2.85
N HIS A 58 -9.80 1.01 -2.90
CA HIS A 58 -9.01 0.77 -1.70
C HIS A 58 -8.59 2.08 -1.01
N ALA A 59 -8.44 3.19 -1.74
CA ALA A 59 -8.12 4.48 -1.12
C ALA A 59 -9.24 5.02 -0.22
N LYS A 60 -10.46 4.46 -0.33
CA LYS A 60 -11.65 4.90 0.42
C LYS A 60 -12.15 3.86 1.42
N SER A 61 -11.68 2.61 1.33
CA SER A 61 -12.18 1.49 2.14
C SER A 61 -11.42 1.24 3.44
N PHE A 62 -10.29 1.90 3.66
CA PHE A 62 -9.44 1.70 4.83
C PHE A 62 -9.23 3.01 5.58
N SER A 63 -8.89 2.90 6.85
CA SER A 63 -8.63 4.04 7.74
C SER A 63 -7.42 3.78 8.62
N GLN A 64 -6.89 4.85 9.21
CA GLN A 64 -5.86 4.74 10.23
C GLN A 64 -6.35 3.87 11.41
N GLY A 65 -5.48 3.00 11.93
CA GLY A 65 -5.75 2.01 12.96
C GLY A 65 -6.22 0.66 12.43
N ASP A 66 -6.50 0.55 11.14
CA ASP A 66 -6.93 -0.72 10.55
C ASP A 66 -5.78 -1.72 10.46
N HIS A 67 -6.02 -2.93 10.97
CA HIS A 67 -5.15 -4.07 10.72
C HIS A 67 -5.51 -4.69 9.39
N VAL A 68 -4.52 -4.85 8.52
CA VAL A 68 -4.73 -5.32 7.15
C VAL A 68 -3.73 -6.39 6.77
N ARG A 69 -4.18 -7.28 5.89
CA ARG A 69 -3.35 -8.24 5.16
C ARG A 69 -3.32 -7.84 3.69
N ILE A 70 -2.12 -7.66 3.15
CA ILE A 70 -1.87 -7.42 1.73
C ILE A 70 -1.29 -8.70 1.14
N THR A 71 -1.96 -9.27 0.14
CA THR A 71 -1.51 -10.47 -0.58
C THR A 71 -1.10 -10.11 -2.00
N ASN A 72 0.00 -10.70 -2.49
CA ASN A 72 0.68 -10.37 -3.74
C ASN A 72 1.01 -8.88 -3.87
N GLY A 73 1.48 -8.28 -2.78
CA GLY A 73 1.84 -6.87 -2.74
C GLY A 73 3.04 -6.56 -3.64
N TRP A 74 2.93 -5.45 -4.38
CA TRP A 74 3.98 -4.90 -5.21
C TRP A 74 4.75 -3.81 -4.47
N VAL A 75 6.07 -3.98 -4.36
CA VAL A 75 6.97 -2.97 -3.81
C VAL A 75 7.61 -2.20 -4.95
N SER A 76 7.14 -0.96 -5.12
CA SER A 76 7.68 0.02 -6.06
C SER A 76 8.60 1.00 -5.34
N GLU A 77 9.53 1.60 -6.06
CA GLU A 77 10.29 2.75 -5.56
C GLU A 77 9.79 4.01 -6.23
N PHE A 78 9.52 5.04 -5.46
CA PHE A 78 9.17 6.35 -5.96
C PHE A 78 10.00 7.42 -5.26
N LYS A 79 10.83 8.14 -6.02
CA LYS A 79 11.75 9.18 -5.49
C LYS A 79 12.70 8.66 -4.38
N GLY A 80 13.20 7.43 -4.51
CA GLY A 80 14.09 6.81 -3.52
C GLY A 80 13.39 6.19 -2.31
N GLU A 81 12.06 6.20 -2.26
CA GLU A 81 11.29 5.61 -1.17
C GLU A 81 10.52 4.37 -1.63
N LEU A 82 10.63 3.27 -0.88
CA LEU A 82 9.88 2.05 -1.14
C LEU A 82 8.41 2.23 -0.74
N LYS A 83 7.51 1.83 -1.63
CA LYS A 83 6.06 1.88 -1.47
C LYS A 83 5.47 0.51 -1.77
N LEU A 84 4.75 -0.03 -0.80
CA LEU A 84 3.93 -1.22 -0.93
C LEU A 84 2.54 -0.84 -1.46
N SER A 85 2.05 -1.60 -2.43
CA SER A 85 0.67 -1.50 -2.91
C SER A 85 0.14 -2.89 -3.24
N PRO A 86 -1.17 -3.15 -3.16
CA PRO A 86 -1.74 -4.42 -3.62
C PRO A 86 -1.52 -4.67 -5.13
N GLY A 87 -1.21 -3.62 -5.92
CA GLY A 87 -1.01 -3.76 -7.37
C GLY A 87 -2.28 -4.23 -8.10
N LYS A 88 -2.12 -4.74 -9.33
CA LYS A 88 -3.24 -5.21 -10.16
C LYS A 88 -3.74 -6.60 -9.77
N ASN A 89 -2.86 -7.46 -9.28
CA ASN A 89 -3.13 -8.88 -9.00
C ASN A 89 -3.10 -9.21 -7.50
N GLY A 90 -2.84 -8.22 -6.65
CA GLY A 90 -2.89 -8.40 -5.21
C GLY A 90 -4.16 -7.84 -4.60
N THR A 91 -4.38 -8.22 -3.36
CA THR A 91 -5.56 -7.91 -2.58
C THR A 91 -5.15 -7.30 -1.25
N ILE A 92 -6.06 -6.50 -0.68
CA ILE A 92 -5.95 -6.00 0.67
C ILE A 92 -7.27 -6.27 1.39
N GLU A 93 -7.18 -6.82 2.60
CA GLU A 93 -8.32 -7.15 3.45
C GLU A 93 -8.05 -6.74 4.89
N LYS A 94 -9.11 -6.34 5.61
CA LYS A 94 -9.04 -6.08 7.05
C LYS A 94 -9.05 -7.41 7.79
N ILE A 95 -8.21 -7.53 8.83
CA ILE A 95 -8.11 -8.71 9.70
C ILE A 95 -8.37 -8.39 11.16
#